data_AF-A0A7C4S4K6-F1
#
_entry.id   AF-A0A7C4S4K6-F1
#
_cell.length_a   1.000
_cell.length_b   1.000
_cell.length_c   1.000
_cell.angle_alpha   90.00
_cell.angle_beta   90.00
_cell.angle_gamma   90.00
#
_symmetry.space_group_name_H-M   'P 1'
#
loop_
_entity.id
_entity.type
_entity.pdbx_description
1 polymer ?
#
loop_
_entity_poly.entity_id
_entity_poly.type
_entity_poly.pdbx_seq_one_letter_code
_entity_poly.pdbx_strand_id
1 'polypeptide(L)'
;MRIEKEDGFARICEFDGIETPYIIDLRGDFKFLDKIERKPPEILKKIKPELFEEFHKENEIKKIVPISLYSSDFFKAIYDLRSSTEAPLYISSCATPQNLSLLVYLGGDFFDNALALRKAFEGLYLTEVGEFELRALKTLPCNCEACLSRDRYKSDFEFLADHNTNALLRELNIVKEAIRNESLRELVESRVRTKPETTAVLRLFDANADIQKFPRFRRSNLYPTTEDSFNRPEIRYYFKRLEEIYDPVSPTALILPCSAVKPYLLSKTHRRIRSALGDLIRGINEIIVSSPFVAPRELELIYPIAFYNTPTTGIWSEWEIDFVAKKLAGLLEKFENVIAFVHNGYKRVVERSARLMGIDVTFADDFNELRSYLNRAEREDF
;
A
#
# COMPACT_ATOMS: atom_id res chain seq x y z
N MET A 1 16.72 18.70 -8.50
CA MET A 1 15.50 17.89 -8.77
C MET A 1 14.29 18.70 -8.35
N ARG A 2 13.33 18.93 -9.24
CA ARG A 2 12.07 19.64 -8.91
C ARG A 2 10.96 18.60 -8.78
N ILE A 3 10.38 18.45 -7.59
CA ILE A 3 9.30 17.50 -7.34
C ILE A 3 7.98 18.08 -7.86
N GLU A 4 7.28 17.32 -8.72
CA GLU A 4 5.94 17.64 -9.20
C GLU A 4 4.87 16.96 -8.32
N LYS A 5 5.07 15.66 -8.04
CA LYS A 5 4.16 14.85 -7.24
C LYS A 5 4.96 13.84 -6.43
N GLU A 6 4.50 13.59 -5.21
CA GLU A 6 5.09 12.58 -4.31
C GLU A 6 3.97 11.68 -3.77
N ASP A 7 4.27 10.39 -3.65
CA ASP A 7 3.46 9.38 -2.98
C ASP A 7 4.39 8.46 -2.16
N GLY A 8 4.68 8.89 -0.92
CA GLY A 8 5.68 8.24 -0.09
C GLY A 8 7.09 8.49 -0.59
N PHE A 9 7.87 7.43 -0.85
CA PHE A 9 9.17 7.56 -1.51
C PHE A 9 9.08 7.67 -3.03
N ALA A 10 7.96 7.24 -3.63
CA ALA A 10 7.75 7.40 -5.06
C ALA A 10 7.48 8.86 -5.40
N ARG A 11 8.04 9.32 -6.52
CA ARG A 11 7.90 10.71 -6.93
C ARG A 11 8.01 10.89 -8.44
N ILE A 12 7.27 11.86 -8.95
CA ILE A 12 7.47 12.43 -10.29
C ILE A 12 8.26 13.71 -10.11
N CYS A 13 9.40 13.79 -10.79
CA CYS A 13 10.29 14.94 -10.68
C CYS A 13 10.93 15.28 -12.01
N GLU A 14 11.42 16.52 -12.11
CA GLU A 14 12.32 16.93 -13.18
C GLU A 14 13.78 16.91 -12.68
N PHE A 15 14.64 16.21 -13.42
CA PHE A 15 16.09 16.16 -13.23
C PHE A 15 16.79 16.35 -14.57
N ASP A 16 17.52 17.46 -14.75
CA ASP A 16 18.21 17.82 -16.00
C ASP A 16 17.35 17.70 -17.27
N GLY A 17 16.10 18.17 -17.20
CA GLY A 17 15.15 18.09 -18.32
C GLY A 17 14.58 16.70 -18.58
N ILE A 18 14.80 15.74 -17.67
CA ILE A 18 14.22 14.39 -17.71
C ILE A 18 13.17 14.26 -16.60
N GLU A 19 11.99 13.76 -16.96
CA GLU A 19 10.93 13.44 -16.00
C GLU A 19 11.11 12.04 -15.42
N THR A 20 11.30 11.93 -14.10
CA THR A 20 11.36 10.67 -13.35
C THR A 20 9.95 10.18 -12.94
N PRO A 21 9.73 8.87 -12.71
CA PRO A 21 10.67 7.77 -12.94
C PRO A 21 11.03 7.61 -14.41
N TYR A 22 12.25 7.17 -14.73
CA TYR A 22 12.75 7.07 -16.11
C TYR A 22 13.45 5.73 -16.40
N ILE A 23 13.19 5.15 -17.57
CA ILE A 23 13.90 3.94 -18.06
C ILE A 23 14.99 4.38 -19.03
N ILE A 24 16.22 3.94 -18.76
CA ILE A 24 17.35 4.12 -19.65
C ILE A 24 17.43 2.93 -20.62
N ASP A 25 17.37 3.20 -21.92
CA ASP A 25 17.61 2.18 -22.94
C ASP A 25 19.12 2.04 -23.18
N LEU A 26 19.67 0.89 -22.79
CA LEU A 26 21.09 0.57 -22.91
C LEU A 26 21.61 0.45 -24.34
N ARG A 27 20.72 0.46 -25.33
CA ARG A 27 21.07 0.45 -26.76
C ARG A 27 21.24 1.84 -27.34
N GLY A 28 20.80 2.88 -26.63
CA GLY A 28 20.87 4.28 -27.05
C GLY A 28 21.86 5.12 -26.26
N ASP A 29 21.83 6.43 -26.49
CA ASP A 29 22.74 7.37 -25.83
C ASP A 29 22.33 7.67 -24.36
N PHE A 30 23.33 7.71 -23.48
CA PHE A 30 23.15 8.03 -22.06
C PHE A 30 23.35 9.52 -21.80
N LYS A 31 22.26 10.23 -21.49
CA LYS A 31 22.28 11.70 -21.30
C LYS A 31 22.90 12.19 -19.98
N PHE A 32 23.19 11.31 -19.01
CA PHE A 32 23.62 11.70 -17.66
C PHE A 32 24.55 10.66 -17.00
N LEU A 33 25.30 9.89 -17.81
CA LEU A 33 26.19 8.84 -17.29
C LEU A 33 27.24 9.38 -16.32
N ASP A 34 27.73 10.58 -16.59
CA ASP A 34 28.71 11.32 -15.80
C ASP A 34 28.20 11.77 -14.43
N LYS A 35 26.89 11.70 -14.18
CA LYS A 35 26.22 12.06 -12.93
C LYS A 35 25.84 10.86 -12.06
N ILE A 36 25.95 9.64 -12.60
CA ILE A 36 25.65 8.40 -11.88
C ILE A 36 26.89 7.96 -11.08
N GLU A 37 26.68 7.56 -9.83
CA GLU A 37 27.77 7.00 -9.03
C GLU A 37 28.27 5.67 -9.60
N ARG A 38 29.60 5.46 -9.54
CA ARG A 38 30.18 4.18 -9.91
C ARG A 38 30.12 3.28 -8.70
N LYS A 39 29.46 2.12 -8.83
CA LYS A 39 29.26 1.21 -7.70
C LYS A 39 29.20 -0.24 -8.18
N PRO A 40 29.89 -1.18 -7.50
CA PRO A 40 29.81 -2.61 -7.81
C PRO A 40 28.51 -3.24 -7.29
N PRO A 41 28.22 -4.52 -7.64
CA PRO A 41 27.09 -5.27 -7.08
C PRO A 41 27.04 -5.27 -5.55
N GLU A 42 25.84 -5.12 -4.97
CA GLU A 42 25.63 -5.06 -3.51
C GLU A 42 26.11 -6.33 -2.78
N ILE A 43 26.12 -7.48 -3.46
CA ILE A 43 26.65 -8.73 -2.90
C ILE A 43 28.14 -8.61 -2.53
N LEU A 44 28.91 -7.77 -3.23
CA LEU A 44 30.33 -7.58 -2.95
C LEU A 44 30.56 -6.91 -1.57
N LYS A 45 29.62 -6.09 -1.11
CA LYS A 45 29.67 -5.50 0.24
C LYS A 45 29.68 -6.56 1.33
N LYS A 46 29.09 -7.73 1.08
CA LYS A 46 29.10 -8.87 2.02
C LYS A 46 30.36 -9.72 1.90
N ILE A 47 30.86 -9.90 0.68
CA ILE A 47 31.97 -10.83 0.40
C ILE A 47 33.33 -10.17 0.61
N LYS A 48 33.51 -8.92 0.16
CA LYS A 48 34.78 -8.18 0.23
C LYS A 48 34.51 -6.67 0.37
N PRO A 49 34.19 -6.18 1.58
CA PRO A 49 33.82 -4.79 1.83
C PRO A 49 34.88 -3.77 1.37
N GLU A 50 36.16 -4.08 1.58
CA GLU A 50 37.27 -3.19 1.18
C GLU A 50 37.28 -2.94 -0.33
N LEU A 51 37.05 -3.99 -1.13
CA LEU A 51 36.99 -3.88 -2.58
C LEU A 51 35.73 -3.14 -3.04
N PHE A 52 34.62 -3.29 -2.31
CA PHE A 52 33.40 -2.55 -2.60
C PHE A 52 33.66 -1.04 -2.50
N GLU A 53 34.29 -0.59 -1.41
CA GLU A 53 34.62 0.82 -1.19
C GLU A 53 35.66 1.35 -2.20
N GLU A 54 36.66 0.53 -2.58
CA GLU A 54 37.66 0.93 -3.60
C GLU A 54 37.04 1.21 -4.97
N PHE A 55 36.01 0.44 -5.37
CA PHE A 55 35.28 0.64 -6.62
C PHE A 55 34.19 1.71 -6.54
N HIS A 56 33.78 2.07 -5.32
CA HIS A 56 32.70 3.01 -5.10
C HIS A 56 33.20 4.45 -5.31
N LYS A 57 32.57 5.16 -6.24
CA LYS A 57 32.81 6.58 -6.48
C LYS A 57 31.48 7.31 -6.50
N GLU A 58 31.24 8.08 -5.43
CA GLU A 58 30.01 8.85 -5.25
C GLU A 58 29.79 9.89 -6.35
N ASN A 59 28.51 10.18 -6.60
CA ASN A 59 28.06 11.22 -7.51
C ASN A 59 26.63 11.68 -7.16
N GLU A 60 26.03 12.53 -8.01
CA GLU A 60 24.70 13.11 -7.82
C GLU A 60 23.58 12.07 -7.77
N ILE A 61 23.57 11.10 -8.68
CA ILE A 61 22.58 10.02 -8.73
C ILE A 61 23.15 8.81 -7.98
N LYS A 62 22.49 8.45 -6.88
CA LYS A 62 22.82 7.27 -6.08
C LYS A 62 22.40 6.01 -6.83
N LYS A 63 23.16 4.94 -6.75
CA LYS A 63 22.97 3.72 -7.51
C LYS A 63 22.84 2.52 -6.59
N ILE A 64 22.00 1.59 -6.96
CA ILE A 64 21.96 0.26 -6.38
C ILE A 64 22.07 -0.80 -7.49
N VAL A 65 22.88 -1.81 -7.24
CA VAL A 65 23.09 -2.95 -8.14
C VAL A 65 22.70 -4.21 -7.38
N PRO A 66 21.39 -4.52 -7.29
CA PRO A 66 20.85 -5.51 -6.36
C PRO A 66 20.92 -6.95 -6.89
N ILE A 67 21.82 -7.23 -7.83
CA ILE A 67 21.96 -8.54 -8.46
C ILE A 67 22.28 -9.60 -7.40
N SER A 68 21.61 -10.75 -7.50
CA SER A 68 21.80 -11.92 -6.62
C SER A 68 21.47 -11.69 -5.13
N LEU A 69 20.65 -10.69 -4.81
CA LEU A 69 20.14 -10.50 -3.46
C LEU A 69 18.86 -11.30 -3.22
N TYR A 70 18.74 -11.91 -2.04
CA TYR A 70 17.46 -12.42 -1.54
C TYR A 70 16.50 -11.25 -1.24
N SER A 71 15.19 -11.51 -1.20
CA SER A 71 14.17 -10.47 -0.96
C SER A 71 14.44 -9.61 0.27
N SER A 72 14.96 -10.19 1.36
CA SER A 72 15.30 -9.45 2.59
C SER A 72 16.48 -8.50 2.40
N ASP A 73 17.52 -8.95 1.70
CA ASP A 73 18.70 -8.15 1.42
C ASP A 73 18.40 -7.06 0.39
N PHE A 74 17.59 -7.40 -0.60
CA PHE A 74 17.09 -6.49 -1.62
C PHE A 74 16.32 -5.34 -0.98
N PHE A 75 15.32 -5.67 -0.15
CA PHE A 75 14.55 -4.69 0.61
C PHE A 75 15.47 -3.82 1.47
N LYS A 76 16.34 -4.44 2.28
CA LYS A 76 17.22 -3.71 3.20
C LYS A 76 18.15 -2.75 2.46
N ALA A 77 18.76 -3.18 1.35
CA ALA A 77 19.67 -2.34 0.59
C ALA A 77 18.98 -1.09 0.01
N ILE A 78 17.76 -1.24 -0.53
CA ILE A 78 16.98 -0.09 -1.02
C ILE A 78 16.52 0.77 0.15
N TYR A 79 16.00 0.16 1.21
CA TYR A 79 15.46 0.86 2.36
C TYR A 79 16.51 1.71 3.08
N ASP A 80 17.68 1.13 3.38
CA ASP A 80 18.79 1.82 4.06
C ASP A 80 19.31 2.98 3.20
N LEU A 81 19.43 2.76 1.88
CA LEU A 81 19.88 3.81 0.96
C LEU A 81 18.84 4.93 0.84
N ARG A 82 17.55 4.59 0.63
CA ARG A 82 16.50 5.59 0.47
C ARG A 82 16.26 6.39 1.75
N SER A 83 16.42 5.78 2.93
CA SER A 83 16.27 6.44 4.22
C SER A 83 17.43 7.38 4.59
N SER A 84 18.59 7.23 3.94
CA SER A 84 19.80 8.03 4.24
C SER A 84 20.01 9.23 3.32
N THR A 85 19.21 9.36 2.26
CA THR A 85 19.36 10.46 1.29
C THR A 85 18.05 10.77 0.59
N GLU A 86 17.92 11.97 0.01
CA GLU A 86 16.83 12.37 -0.89
C GLU A 86 17.28 12.46 -2.36
N ALA A 87 18.56 12.16 -2.64
CA ALA A 87 19.14 12.20 -3.98
C ALA A 87 18.43 11.22 -4.95
N PRO A 88 18.47 11.45 -6.27
CA PRO A 88 17.87 10.54 -7.23
C PRO A 88 18.46 9.13 -7.11
N LEU A 89 17.61 8.11 -7.13
CA LEU A 89 18.01 6.71 -6.98
C LEU A 89 17.89 5.94 -8.30
N TYR A 90 19.01 5.40 -8.78
CA TYR A 90 19.07 4.48 -9.90
C TYR A 90 19.11 3.02 -9.43
N ILE A 91 18.02 2.30 -9.67
CA ILE A 91 17.93 0.86 -9.41
C ILE A 91 18.25 0.10 -10.70
N SER A 92 19.48 -0.41 -10.78
CA SER A 92 20.01 -0.98 -12.02
C SER A 92 19.74 -2.49 -12.20
N SER A 93 19.58 -2.92 -13.45
CA SER A 93 19.61 -4.31 -13.90
C SER A 93 18.58 -5.27 -13.27
N CYS A 94 17.47 -4.76 -12.71
CA CYS A 94 16.45 -5.61 -12.08
C CYS A 94 15.00 -5.28 -12.45
N ALA A 95 14.78 -4.22 -13.24
CA ALA A 95 13.43 -3.80 -13.62
C ALA A 95 12.83 -4.74 -14.69
N THR A 96 11.56 -5.08 -14.48
CA THR A 96 10.68 -5.80 -15.40
C THR A 96 9.32 -5.11 -15.39
N PRO A 97 8.47 -5.30 -16.41
CA PRO A 97 7.11 -4.76 -16.37
C PRO A 97 6.30 -5.24 -15.15
N GLN A 98 6.61 -6.41 -14.61
CA GLN A 98 5.90 -6.95 -13.44
C GLN A 98 6.31 -6.32 -12.11
N ASN A 99 7.57 -5.93 -11.92
CA ASN A 99 8.06 -5.41 -10.63
C ASN A 99 8.30 -3.89 -10.61
N LEU A 100 8.24 -3.21 -11.75
CA LEU A 100 8.61 -1.80 -11.86
C LEU A 100 7.81 -0.90 -10.90
N SER A 101 6.50 -1.14 -10.75
CA SER A 101 5.66 -0.39 -9.81
C SER A 101 6.13 -0.51 -8.36
N LEU A 102 6.56 -1.72 -7.94
CA LEU A 102 7.16 -1.94 -6.62
C LEU A 102 8.48 -1.19 -6.49
N LEU A 103 9.36 -1.24 -7.50
CA LEU A 103 10.66 -0.56 -7.44
C LEU A 103 10.51 0.96 -7.33
N VAL A 104 9.56 1.54 -8.05
CA VAL A 104 9.22 2.96 -7.94
C VAL A 104 8.62 3.28 -6.57
N TYR A 105 7.72 2.43 -6.05
CA TYR A 105 7.15 2.57 -4.71
C TYR A 105 8.20 2.57 -3.60
N LEU A 106 9.28 1.81 -3.76
CA LEU A 106 10.43 1.81 -2.85
C LEU A 106 11.36 3.03 -3.00
N GLY A 107 11.08 3.94 -3.95
CA GLY A 107 11.79 5.21 -4.12
C GLY A 107 12.82 5.26 -5.24
N GLY A 108 12.76 4.33 -6.20
CA GLY A 108 13.59 4.38 -7.41
C GLY A 108 13.11 5.47 -8.39
N ASP A 109 14.06 6.28 -8.86
CA ASP A 109 13.83 7.38 -9.82
C ASP A 109 14.32 7.01 -11.24
N PHE A 110 15.37 6.20 -11.34
CA PHE A 110 15.94 5.75 -12.61
C PHE A 110 16.05 4.22 -12.63
N PHE A 111 15.89 3.65 -13.81
CA PHE A 111 16.02 2.22 -14.09
C PHE A 111 16.64 2.03 -15.47
N ASP A 112 16.96 0.80 -15.83
CA ASP A 112 17.45 0.45 -17.16
C ASP A 112 16.73 -0.78 -17.72
N ASN A 113 16.91 -1.03 -19.02
CA ASN A 113 16.37 -2.20 -19.70
C ASN A 113 17.36 -3.40 -19.76
N ALA A 114 18.43 -3.45 -18.95
CA ALA A 114 19.43 -4.53 -19.02
C ALA A 114 18.79 -5.90 -18.83
N LEU A 115 17.88 -6.01 -17.86
CA LEU A 115 17.17 -7.27 -17.60
C LEU A 115 16.22 -7.62 -18.75
N ALA A 116 15.58 -6.63 -19.38
CA ALA A 116 14.75 -6.84 -20.57
C ALA A 116 15.57 -7.38 -21.76
N LEU A 117 16.78 -6.84 -21.98
CA LEU A 117 17.70 -7.30 -23.01
C LEU A 117 18.25 -8.71 -22.72
N ARG A 118 18.62 -8.98 -21.47
CA ARG A 118 19.02 -10.33 -21.04
C ARG A 118 17.90 -11.35 -21.27
N LYS A 119 16.66 -11.01 -20.88
CA LYS A 119 15.48 -11.85 -21.08
C LYS A 119 15.16 -12.06 -22.56
N ALA A 120 15.36 -11.04 -23.40
CA ALA A 120 15.26 -11.18 -24.85
C ALA A 120 16.28 -12.19 -25.40
N PHE A 121 17.52 -12.16 -24.91
CA PHE A 121 18.56 -13.12 -25.28
C PHE A 121 18.20 -14.55 -24.83
N GLU A 122 17.54 -14.69 -23.69
CA GLU A 122 17.00 -15.97 -23.17
C GLU A 122 15.75 -16.45 -23.93
N GLY A 123 15.22 -15.69 -24.89
CA GLY A 123 14.00 -16.04 -25.64
C GLY A 123 12.70 -15.79 -24.87
N LEU A 124 12.75 -14.94 -23.83
CA LEU A 124 11.64 -14.66 -22.94
C LEU A 124 10.93 -13.34 -23.29
N TYR A 125 9.61 -13.45 -23.42
CA TYR A 125 8.65 -12.38 -23.68
C TYR A 125 8.09 -11.85 -22.35
N LEU A 126 8.34 -10.59 -22.03
CA LEU A 126 7.93 -9.97 -20.77
C LEU A 126 6.56 -9.30 -20.87
N THR A 127 5.80 -9.39 -19.77
CA THR A 127 4.51 -8.72 -19.56
C THR A 127 4.41 -8.26 -18.10
N GLU A 128 3.41 -7.44 -17.81
CA GLU A 128 3.10 -7.00 -16.44
C GLU A 128 2.62 -8.13 -15.51
N VAL A 129 2.16 -9.25 -16.07
CA VAL A 129 1.71 -10.44 -15.31
C VAL A 129 2.79 -11.52 -15.17
N GLY A 130 3.90 -11.41 -15.90
CA GLY A 130 4.98 -12.39 -15.87
C GLY A 130 5.77 -12.48 -17.17
N GLU A 131 6.49 -13.59 -17.32
CA GLU A 131 7.33 -13.89 -18.48
C GLU A 131 6.85 -15.17 -19.17
N PHE A 132 6.97 -15.21 -20.49
CA PHE A 132 6.58 -16.34 -21.33
C PHE A 132 7.74 -16.73 -22.25
N GLU A 133 7.94 -18.01 -22.51
CA GLU A 133 8.82 -18.43 -23.61
C GLU A 133 8.16 -18.07 -24.94
N LEU A 134 8.88 -17.33 -25.80
CA LEU A 134 8.33 -16.88 -27.08
C LEU A 134 7.81 -18.05 -27.92
N ARG A 135 8.53 -19.16 -27.93
CA ARG A 135 8.20 -20.36 -28.71
C ARG A 135 6.96 -21.09 -28.20
N ALA A 136 6.55 -20.86 -26.96
CA ALA A 136 5.36 -21.46 -26.36
C ALA A 136 4.09 -20.63 -26.63
N LEU A 137 4.23 -19.37 -27.07
CA LEU A 137 3.10 -18.50 -27.37
C LEU A 137 2.46 -18.87 -28.71
N LYS A 138 1.13 -19.13 -28.69
CA LYS A 138 0.33 -19.29 -29.91
C LYS A 138 0.00 -17.96 -30.58
N THR A 139 -0.10 -16.91 -29.77
CA THR A 139 -0.45 -15.54 -30.18
C THR A 139 0.30 -14.56 -29.30
N LEU A 140 0.76 -13.43 -29.85
CA LEU A 140 1.42 -12.38 -29.08
C LEU A 140 0.37 -11.52 -28.35
N PRO A 141 0.35 -11.49 -27.00
CA PRO A 141 -0.66 -10.76 -26.24
C PRO A 141 -0.27 -9.28 -26.05
N CYS A 142 0.03 -8.56 -27.13
CA CYS A 142 0.43 -7.15 -27.08
C CYS A 142 0.19 -6.45 -28.42
N ASN A 143 -0.01 -5.14 -28.34
CA ASN A 143 -0.28 -4.27 -29.48
C ASN A 143 0.84 -3.21 -29.69
N CYS A 144 2.05 -3.44 -29.16
CA CYS A 144 3.18 -2.55 -29.43
C CYS A 144 3.65 -2.69 -30.88
N GLU A 145 4.37 -1.70 -31.39
CA GLU A 145 4.87 -1.69 -32.77
C GLU A 145 5.67 -2.95 -33.12
N ALA A 146 6.49 -3.42 -32.19
CA ALA A 146 7.28 -4.66 -32.37
C ALA A 146 6.39 -5.89 -32.58
N CYS A 147 5.30 -6.02 -31.82
CA CYS A 147 4.35 -7.14 -31.95
C CYS A 147 3.48 -7.03 -33.21
N LEU A 148 3.08 -5.81 -33.58
CA LEU A 148 2.29 -5.56 -34.79
C LEU A 148 3.11 -5.77 -36.08
N SER A 149 4.43 -5.58 -36.02
CA SER A 149 5.34 -5.68 -37.15
C SER A 149 6.35 -6.82 -36.98
N ARG A 150 5.95 -7.94 -36.36
CA ARG A 150 6.85 -9.06 -36.03
C ARG A 150 7.61 -9.59 -37.25
N ASP A 151 6.98 -9.58 -38.42
CA ASP A 151 7.54 -10.01 -39.71
C ASP A 151 8.76 -9.19 -40.16
N ARG A 152 8.93 -7.96 -39.66
CA ARG A 152 10.07 -7.08 -39.99
C ARG A 152 11.37 -7.44 -39.27
N TYR A 153 11.30 -8.25 -38.21
CA TYR A 153 12.45 -8.61 -37.40
C TYR A 153 13.19 -9.82 -37.94
N LYS A 154 14.52 -9.72 -38.04
CA LYS A 154 15.39 -10.78 -38.57
C LYS A 154 15.68 -11.86 -37.55
N SER A 155 15.54 -11.55 -36.26
CA SER A 155 15.78 -12.51 -35.17
C SER A 155 14.75 -12.36 -34.05
N ASP A 156 14.55 -13.44 -33.29
CA ASP A 156 13.75 -13.42 -32.06
C ASP A 156 14.33 -12.44 -31.03
N PHE A 157 15.66 -12.34 -30.95
CA PHE A 157 16.34 -11.44 -30.02
C PHE A 157 15.99 -9.96 -30.30
N GLU A 158 16.13 -9.49 -31.54
CA GLU A 158 15.81 -8.10 -31.89
C GLU A 158 14.34 -7.78 -31.60
N PHE A 159 13.44 -8.69 -31.97
CA PHE A 159 12.01 -8.57 -31.69
C PHE A 159 11.73 -8.48 -30.18
N LEU A 160 12.27 -9.40 -29.39
CA LEU A 160 12.06 -9.44 -27.96
C LEU A 160 12.71 -8.26 -27.25
N ALA A 161 13.86 -7.77 -27.71
CA ALA A 161 14.52 -6.61 -27.14
C ALA A 161 13.64 -5.35 -27.25
N ASP A 162 13.03 -5.13 -28.42
CA ASP A 162 12.08 -4.04 -28.62
C ASP A 162 10.79 -4.25 -27.84
N HIS A 163 10.18 -5.43 -27.93
CA HIS A 163 8.94 -5.73 -27.20
C HIS A 163 9.13 -5.58 -25.68
N ASN A 164 10.18 -6.18 -25.11
CA ASN A 164 10.41 -6.14 -23.66
C ASN A 164 10.71 -4.71 -23.19
N THR A 165 11.44 -3.91 -23.97
CA THR A 165 11.68 -2.49 -23.66
C THR A 165 10.37 -1.69 -23.75
N ASN A 166 9.56 -1.91 -24.78
CA ASN A 166 8.25 -1.27 -24.93
C ASN A 166 7.27 -1.65 -23.81
N ALA A 167 7.28 -2.91 -23.36
CA ALA A 167 6.48 -3.36 -22.23
C ALA A 167 6.90 -2.67 -20.92
N LEU A 168 8.20 -2.47 -20.72
CA LEU A 168 8.73 -1.76 -19.55
C LEU A 168 8.35 -0.27 -19.56
N LEU A 169 8.46 0.39 -20.72
CA LEU A 169 8.03 1.78 -20.91
C LEU A 169 6.51 1.95 -20.72
N ARG A 170 5.72 0.99 -21.19
CA ARG A 170 4.26 0.99 -20.97
C ARG A 170 3.94 0.94 -19.48
N GLU A 171 4.56 0.03 -18.73
CA GLU A 171 4.34 -0.04 -17.28
C GLU A 171 4.83 1.25 -16.58
N LEU A 172 5.95 1.83 -16.99
CA LEU A 172 6.43 3.12 -16.45
C LEU A 172 5.36 4.21 -16.57
N ASN A 173 4.71 4.32 -17.73
CA ASN A 173 3.65 5.30 -17.95
C ASN A 173 2.43 5.02 -17.05
N ILE A 174 2.05 3.75 -16.88
CA ILE A 174 0.98 3.36 -15.94
C ILE A 174 1.35 3.76 -14.50
N VAL A 175 2.60 3.53 -14.10
CA VAL A 175 3.11 3.91 -12.77
C VAL A 175 3.07 5.42 -12.56
N LYS A 176 3.47 6.22 -13.55
CA LYS A 176 3.37 7.69 -13.49
C LYS A 176 1.92 8.15 -13.29
N GLU A 177 0.98 7.60 -14.06
CA GLU A 177 -0.44 7.92 -13.89
C GLU A 177 -0.97 7.45 -12.53
N ALA A 178 -0.51 6.31 -12.01
CA ALA A 178 -0.87 5.85 -10.68
C ALA A 178 -0.34 6.78 -9.56
N ILE A 179 0.85 7.37 -9.71
CA ILE A 179 1.35 8.40 -8.79
C ILE A 179 0.50 9.67 -8.86
N ARG A 180 0.19 10.16 -10.07
CA ARG A 180 -0.64 11.36 -10.28
C ARG A 180 -2.02 11.20 -9.65
N ASN A 181 -2.61 10.01 -9.77
CA ASN A 181 -3.93 9.66 -9.26
C ASN A 181 -3.94 9.12 -7.82
N GLU A 182 -2.80 9.11 -7.12
CA GLU A 182 -2.67 8.64 -5.73
C GLU A 182 -3.13 7.18 -5.54
N SER A 183 -2.89 6.34 -6.55
CA SER A 183 -3.29 4.92 -6.61
C SER A 183 -2.10 3.99 -6.87
N LEU A 184 -0.86 4.45 -6.63
CA LEU A 184 0.34 3.63 -6.83
C LEU A 184 0.32 2.39 -5.95
N ARG A 185 -0.12 2.53 -4.70
CA ARG A 185 -0.17 1.40 -3.75
C ARG A 185 -1.07 0.27 -4.24
N GLU A 186 -2.22 0.59 -4.82
CA GLU A 186 -3.15 -0.37 -5.42
C GLU A 186 -2.52 -1.08 -6.63
N LEU A 187 -1.82 -0.32 -7.49
CA LEU A 187 -1.10 -0.89 -8.62
C LEU A 187 -0.04 -1.88 -8.12
N VAL A 188 0.77 -1.50 -7.14
CA VAL A 188 1.79 -2.37 -6.53
C VAL A 188 1.17 -3.66 -6.01
N GLU A 189 0.11 -3.56 -5.19
CA GLU A 189 -0.57 -4.73 -4.63
C GLU A 189 -1.18 -5.64 -5.69
N SER A 190 -1.56 -5.11 -6.87
CA SER A 190 -2.01 -5.95 -7.98
C SER A 190 -0.87 -6.73 -8.64
N ARG A 191 0.33 -6.12 -8.73
CA ARG A 191 1.48 -6.65 -9.49
C ARG A 191 2.30 -7.66 -8.70
N VAL A 192 2.44 -7.46 -7.39
CA VAL A 192 3.39 -8.27 -6.60
C VAL A 192 2.92 -9.70 -6.31
N ARG A 193 1.63 -10.00 -6.47
CA ARG A 193 0.99 -11.24 -5.97
C ARG A 193 1.32 -12.49 -6.77
N THR A 194 1.79 -12.35 -7.99
CA THR A 194 2.10 -13.48 -8.88
C THR A 194 3.52 -14.02 -8.68
N LYS A 195 4.35 -13.39 -7.84
CA LYS A 195 5.70 -13.85 -7.51
C LYS A 195 5.99 -13.80 -6.00
N PRO A 196 6.50 -14.90 -5.40
CA PRO A 196 6.85 -14.93 -3.98
C PRO A 196 7.83 -13.83 -3.57
N GLU A 197 8.83 -13.54 -4.40
CA GLU A 197 9.91 -12.61 -4.09
C GLU A 197 9.40 -11.17 -3.94
N THR A 198 8.56 -10.72 -4.87
CA THR A 198 7.95 -9.39 -4.84
C THR A 198 6.94 -9.24 -3.72
N THR A 199 6.17 -10.30 -3.43
CA THR A 199 5.26 -10.33 -2.28
C THR A 199 6.05 -10.21 -0.98
N ALA A 200 7.16 -10.94 -0.84
CA ALA A 200 8.03 -10.86 0.33
C ALA A 200 8.61 -9.46 0.53
N VAL A 201 9.09 -8.81 -0.55
CA VAL A 201 9.60 -7.43 -0.48
C VAL A 201 8.52 -6.45 0.01
N LEU A 202 7.29 -6.53 -0.51
CA LEU A 202 6.21 -5.65 -0.05
C LEU A 202 5.86 -5.86 1.43
N ARG A 203 5.77 -7.12 1.87
CA ARG A 203 5.52 -7.46 3.28
C ARG A 203 6.61 -6.98 4.21
N LEU A 204 7.87 -7.13 3.81
CA LEU A 204 9.02 -6.63 4.57
C LEU A 204 9.02 -5.11 4.64
N PHE A 205 8.63 -4.44 3.55
CA PHE A 205 8.43 -3.01 3.56
C PHE A 205 7.37 -2.66 4.61
N ASP A 206 6.13 -3.15 4.48
CA ASP A 206 5.01 -2.86 5.39
C ASP A 206 5.29 -3.18 6.87
N ALA A 207 6.08 -4.22 7.16
CA ALA A 207 6.50 -4.54 8.52
C ALA A 207 7.32 -3.42 9.19
N ASN A 208 7.94 -2.54 8.39
CA ASN A 208 8.73 -1.39 8.83
C ASN A 208 7.99 -0.04 8.65
N ALA A 209 6.66 -0.05 8.61
CA ALA A 209 5.83 1.14 8.38
C ALA A 209 6.10 2.34 9.30
N ASP A 210 6.55 2.11 10.54
CA ASP A 210 6.74 3.15 11.55
C ASP A 210 7.84 4.16 11.20
N ILE A 211 8.73 3.78 10.29
CA ILE A 211 9.88 4.58 9.82
C ILE A 211 9.76 4.96 8.33
N GLN A 212 8.67 4.57 7.67
CA GLN A 212 8.45 4.88 6.25
C GLN A 212 7.90 6.29 6.02
N LYS A 213 8.24 6.86 4.86
CA LYS A 213 7.55 8.03 4.29
C LYS A 213 6.28 7.57 3.57
N PHE A 214 5.14 8.10 3.97
CA PHE A 214 3.85 7.86 3.30
C PHE A 214 2.95 9.10 3.44
N PRO A 215 1.99 9.31 2.51
CA PRO A 215 1.09 10.45 2.58
C PRO A 215 0.12 10.33 3.76
N ARG A 216 0.04 11.40 4.57
CA ARG A 216 -0.92 11.50 5.70
C ARG A 216 -2.36 11.71 5.25
N PHE A 217 -2.55 12.19 4.02
CA PHE A 217 -3.84 12.48 3.41
C PHE A 217 -3.76 12.20 1.92
N ARG A 218 -4.86 11.70 1.36
CA ARG A 218 -5.07 11.52 -0.08
C ARG A 218 -6.47 12.01 -0.45
N ARG A 219 -6.60 12.46 -1.69
CA ARG A 219 -7.88 12.71 -2.36
C ARG A 219 -8.48 11.41 -2.92
N SER A 220 -7.62 10.45 -3.30
CA SER A 220 -8.04 9.13 -3.72
C SER A 220 -8.56 8.29 -2.55
N ASN A 221 -9.31 7.22 -2.90
CA ASN A 221 -9.71 6.23 -1.91
C ASN A 221 -8.58 5.23 -1.66
N LEU A 222 -8.43 4.83 -0.39
CA LEU A 222 -7.64 3.68 0.04
C LEU A 222 -8.47 2.39 -0.13
N TYR A 223 -7.90 1.37 -0.78
CA TYR A 223 -8.58 0.10 -1.03
C TYR A 223 -7.92 -1.07 -0.29
N PRO A 224 -8.35 -1.38 0.95
CA PRO A 224 -7.84 -2.51 1.71
C PRO A 224 -8.56 -3.78 1.23
N THR A 225 -8.05 -4.40 0.17
CA THR A 225 -8.73 -5.53 -0.51
C THR A 225 -8.21 -6.90 -0.07
N THR A 226 -7.12 -6.94 0.70
CA THR A 226 -6.50 -8.18 1.20
C THR A 226 -5.99 -8.02 2.62
N GLU A 227 -5.70 -9.15 3.27
CA GLU A 227 -5.10 -9.19 4.61
C GLU A 227 -3.74 -8.44 4.65
N ASP A 228 -2.92 -8.56 3.60
CA ASP A 228 -1.67 -7.80 3.49
C ASP A 228 -1.92 -6.29 3.52
N SER A 229 -3.01 -5.81 2.92
CA SER A 229 -3.36 -4.40 2.83
C SER A 229 -3.64 -3.77 4.21
N PHE A 230 -3.97 -4.57 5.23
CA PHE A 230 -4.24 -4.06 6.58
C PHE A 230 -2.96 -3.64 7.31
N ASN A 231 -1.81 -4.12 6.84
CA ASN A 231 -0.49 -3.73 7.35
C ASN A 231 0.06 -2.48 6.67
N ARG A 232 -0.72 -1.85 5.77
CA ARG A 232 -0.34 -0.60 5.12
C ARG A 232 0.02 0.50 6.13
N PRO A 233 1.01 1.35 5.84
CA PRO A 233 1.46 2.39 6.77
C PRO A 233 0.36 3.35 7.21
N GLU A 234 -0.55 3.73 6.31
CA GLU A 234 -1.64 4.66 6.63
C GLU A 234 -2.60 4.08 7.68
N ILE A 235 -2.84 2.76 7.63
CA ILE A 235 -3.74 2.05 8.54
C ILE A 235 -3.09 1.88 9.91
N ARG A 236 -1.82 1.46 9.93
CA ARG A 236 -1.04 1.33 11.17
C ARG A 236 -0.94 2.66 11.89
N TYR A 237 -0.65 3.73 11.15
CA TYR A 237 -0.59 5.06 11.72
C TYR A 237 -1.92 5.58 12.23
N TYR A 238 -3.01 5.34 11.50
CA TYR A 238 -4.33 5.69 11.98
C TYR A 238 -4.59 5.08 13.37
N PHE A 239 -4.36 3.78 13.54
CA PHE A 239 -4.58 3.12 14.82
C PHE A 239 -3.65 3.61 15.93
N LYS A 240 -2.37 3.84 15.61
CA LYS A 240 -1.42 4.42 16.56
C LYS A 240 -1.88 5.81 17.03
N ARG A 241 -2.30 6.67 16.10
CA ARG A 241 -2.79 8.01 16.44
C ARG A 241 -4.11 7.97 17.18
N LEU A 242 -5.01 7.07 16.81
CA LEU A 242 -6.28 6.87 17.51
C LEU A 242 -6.05 6.61 18.99
N GLU A 243 -5.14 5.68 19.32
CA GLU A 243 -4.79 5.35 20.70
C GLU A 243 -4.20 6.54 21.47
N GLU A 244 -3.33 7.32 20.80
CA GLU A 244 -2.66 8.48 21.39
C GLU A 244 -3.60 9.68 21.63
N ILE A 245 -4.60 9.91 20.78
CA ILE A 245 -5.38 11.16 20.80
C ILE A 245 -6.82 10.99 21.28
N TYR A 246 -7.36 9.77 21.27
CA TYR A 246 -8.76 9.58 21.59
C TYR A 246 -8.99 9.58 23.10
N ASP A 247 -9.82 10.52 23.53
CA ASP A 247 -10.24 10.71 24.91
C ASP A 247 -11.77 10.73 24.95
N PRO A 248 -12.43 9.71 25.55
CA PRO A 248 -13.88 9.65 25.60
C PRO A 248 -14.49 10.78 26.41
N VAL A 249 -15.64 11.28 25.96
CA VAL A 249 -16.41 12.29 26.72
C VAL A 249 -17.24 11.67 27.84
N SER A 250 -17.39 10.35 27.87
CA SER A 250 -18.26 9.67 28.83
C SER A 250 -17.79 8.23 29.06
N PRO A 251 -18.12 7.62 30.20
CA PRO A 251 -17.70 6.25 30.50
C PRO A 251 -18.44 5.20 29.65
N THR A 252 -19.44 5.62 28.84
CA THR A 252 -20.25 4.72 28.01
C THR A 252 -19.89 4.81 26.53
N ALA A 253 -19.60 3.65 25.92
CA ALA A 253 -19.47 3.48 24.48
C ALA A 253 -20.70 2.79 23.87
N LEU A 254 -21.18 3.33 22.75
CA LEU A 254 -22.14 2.71 21.84
C LEU A 254 -21.43 2.21 20.58
N ILE A 255 -21.37 0.89 20.41
CA ILE A 255 -20.76 0.25 19.24
C ILE A 255 -21.80 0.12 18.12
N LEU A 256 -21.47 0.65 16.94
CA LEU A 256 -22.34 0.67 15.75
C LEU A 256 -21.66 0.03 14.53
N PRO A 257 -22.41 -0.51 13.56
CA PRO A 257 -21.85 -1.01 12.31
C PRO A 257 -21.48 0.15 11.39
N CYS A 258 -20.54 -0.09 10.48
CA CYS A 258 -20.22 0.86 9.43
C CYS A 258 -21.34 1.00 8.38
N SER A 259 -21.10 1.86 7.39
CA SER A 259 -21.97 2.04 6.23
C SER A 259 -21.12 2.29 4.98
N ALA A 260 -21.67 1.94 3.82
CA ALA A 260 -21.07 2.24 2.53
C ALA A 260 -20.90 3.75 2.29
N VAL A 261 -21.89 4.56 2.72
CA VAL A 261 -21.81 6.02 2.64
C VAL A 261 -20.97 6.56 3.81
N LYS A 262 -20.00 7.41 3.48
CA LYS A 262 -19.14 8.15 4.41
C LYS A 262 -19.30 9.66 4.18
N PRO A 263 -19.21 10.49 5.24
CA PRO A 263 -19.11 10.10 6.65
C PRO A 263 -20.33 9.31 7.14
N TYR A 264 -20.13 8.40 8.10
CA TYR A 264 -21.15 7.40 8.47
C TYR A 264 -22.41 8.05 9.02
N LEU A 265 -22.28 9.17 9.73
CA LEU A 265 -23.41 9.96 10.26
C LEU A 265 -24.46 10.30 9.19
N LEU A 266 -24.02 10.50 7.94
CA LEU A 266 -24.88 10.82 6.79
C LEU A 266 -25.46 9.58 6.10
N SER A 267 -25.22 8.38 6.61
CA SER A 267 -25.82 7.17 6.06
C SER A 267 -27.29 7.01 6.44
N LYS A 268 -28.05 6.26 5.63
CA LYS A 268 -29.45 5.92 5.95
C LYS A 268 -29.55 5.16 7.28
N THR A 269 -28.61 4.24 7.53
CA THR A 269 -28.55 3.43 8.75
C THR A 269 -28.35 4.29 9.99
N HIS A 270 -27.34 5.16 9.99
CA HIS A 270 -27.01 6.00 11.15
C HIS A 270 -28.09 7.05 11.40
N ARG A 271 -28.66 7.66 10.35
CA ARG A 271 -29.83 8.55 10.52
C ARG A 271 -31.02 7.85 11.17
N ARG A 272 -31.29 6.59 10.79
CA ARG A 272 -32.37 5.81 11.40
C ARG A 272 -32.10 5.51 12.88
N ILE A 273 -30.88 5.12 13.22
CA ILE A 273 -30.44 4.89 14.62
C ILE A 273 -30.63 6.18 15.43
N ARG A 274 -30.07 7.31 14.97
CA ARG A 274 -30.19 8.60 15.69
C ARG A 274 -31.63 9.06 15.81
N SER A 275 -32.44 8.89 14.78
CA SER A 275 -33.88 9.23 14.84
C SER A 275 -34.63 8.38 15.86
N ALA A 276 -34.24 7.12 16.04
CA ALA A 276 -34.87 6.23 17.04
C ALA A 276 -34.43 6.56 18.47
N LEU A 277 -33.17 7.00 18.65
CA LEU A 277 -32.60 7.34 19.96
C LEU A 277 -32.94 8.76 20.43
N GLY A 278 -33.10 9.71 19.51
CA GLY A 278 -33.35 11.11 19.85
C GLY A 278 -32.27 11.68 20.76
N ASP A 279 -32.67 12.28 21.88
CA ASP A 279 -31.74 12.90 22.84
C ASP A 279 -30.92 11.89 23.65
N LEU A 280 -31.29 10.60 23.64
CA LEU A 280 -30.54 9.57 24.38
C LEU A 280 -29.12 9.36 23.87
N ILE A 281 -28.83 9.79 22.64
CA ILE A 281 -27.49 9.66 22.05
C ILE A 281 -26.55 10.82 22.44
N ARG A 282 -27.07 11.90 23.04
CA ARG A 282 -26.23 13.00 23.51
C ARG A 282 -25.40 12.53 24.71
N GLY A 283 -24.13 12.90 24.75
CA GLY A 283 -23.21 12.50 25.82
C GLY A 283 -22.78 11.03 25.78
N ILE A 284 -23.01 10.32 24.67
CA ILE A 284 -22.59 8.92 24.48
C ILE A 284 -21.51 8.88 23.40
N ASN A 285 -20.42 8.14 23.65
CA ASN A 285 -19.36 7.94 22.67
C ASN A 285 -19.82 6.91 21.64
N GLU A 286 -19.79 7.26 20.36
CA GLU A 286 -20.16 6.35 19.28
C GLU A 286 -18.91 5.77 18.62
N ILE A 287 -18.74 4.45 18.69
CA ILE A 287 -17.62 3.73 18.06
C ILE A 287 -18.14 2.91 16.88
N ILE A 288 -17.67 3.20 15.68
CA ILE A 288 -18.08 2.54 14.46
C ILE A 288 -17.07 1.44 14.11
N VAL A 289 -17.55 0.19 14.03
CA VAL A 289 -16.75 -0.97 13.62
C VAL A 289 -16.90 -1.20 12.12
N SER A 290 -15.78 -1.37 11.43
CA SER A 290 -15.67 -1.69 10.01
C SER A 290 -14.49 -2.65 9.76
N SER A 291 -14.28 -2.99 8.50
CA SER A 291 -13.07 -3.69 8.04
C SER A 291 -12.23 -2.73 7.19
N PRO A 292 -10.93 -2.54 7.49
CA PRO A 292 -10.18 -2.97 8.67
C PRO A 292 -10.34 -2.06 9.90
N PHE A 293 -11.20 -1.03 9.82
CA PHE A 293 -11.15 0.11 10.74
C PHE A 293 -12.08 0.01 11.94
N VAL A 294 -11.66 0.57 13.07
CA VAL A 294 -12.51 0.95 14.20
C VAL A 294 -12.38 2.46 14.35
N ALA A 295 -13.49 3.19 14.35
CA ALA A 295 -13.47 4.65 14.32
C ALA A 295 -14.47 5.27 15.30
N PRO A 296 -14.01 6.05 16.29
CA PRO A 296 -14.87 6.99 17.00
C PRO A 296 -15.53 7.97 16.04
N ARG A 297 -16.76 8.39 16.36
CA ARG A 297 -17.56 9.32 15.56
C ARG A 297 -16.83 10.62 15.28
N GLU A 298 -16.11 11.14 16.25
CA GLU A 298 -15.36 12.39 16.20
C GLU A 298 -14.28 12.35 15.11
N LEU A 299 -13.83 11.15 14.74
CA LEU A 299 -12.80 10.89 13.74
C LEU A 299 -13.37 10.38 12.40
N GLU A 300 -14.68 10.42 12.17
CA GLU A 300 -15.25 9.87 10.94
C GLU A 300 -14.90 10.65 9.67
N LEU A 301 -14.48 11.91 9.81
CA LEU A 301 -14.14 12.82 8.71
C LEU A 301 -12.66 12.81 8.32
N ILE A 302 -11.80 12.12 9.08
CA ILE A 302 -10.36 12.12 8.80
C ILE A 302 -9.98 11.01 7.82
N TYR A 303 -8.83 11.19 7.17
CA TYR A 303 -8.20 10.10 6.41
C TYR A 303 -7.60 9.07 7.37
N PRO A 304 -7.72 7.76 7.10
CA PRO A 304 -8.38 7.13 5.94
C PRO A 304 -9.88 6.86 6.12
N ILE A 305 -10.48 7.15 7.28
CA ILE A 305 -11.86 6.74 7.63
C ILE A 305 -12.91 7.26 6.64
N ALA A 306 -12.81 8.52 6.22
CA ALA A 306 -13.72 9.10 5.23
C ALA A 306 -13.43 8.63 3.79
N PHE A 307 -12.23 8.08 3.52
CA PHE A 307 -11.68 7.87 2.17
C PHE A 307 -11.20 6.43 1.94
N TYR A 308 -11.85 5.42 2.53
CA TYR A 308 -11.55 4.02 2.18
C TYR A 308 -12.72 3.37 1.43
N ASN A 309 -12.44 2.28 0.72
CA ASN A 309 -13.49 1.40 0.20
C ASN A 309 -13.02 -0.06 0.28
N THR A 310 -13.76 -0.87 1.02
CA THR A 310 -13.44 -2.27 1.31
C THR A 310 -14.48 -3.18 0.65
N PRO A 311 -14.12 -4.39 0.16
CA PRO A 311 -15.09 -5.34 -0.34
C PRO A 311 -16.06 -5.78 0.77
N THR A 312 -17.37 -5.69 0.51
CA THR A 312 -18.42 -6.08 1.46
C THR A 312 -19.17 -7.33 0.98
N THR A 313 -18.69 -8.51 1.38
CA THR A 313 -19.35 -9.79 1.07
C THR A 313 -20.31 -10.24 2.17
N GLY A 314 -20.23 -9.61 3.36
CA GLY A 314 -20.90 -10.07 4.58
C GLY A 314 -20.20 -11.26 5.25
N ILE A 315 -19.20 -11.86 4.59
CA ILE A 315 -18.38 -12.95 5.10
C ILE A 315 -17.10 -12.35 5.66
N TRP A 316 -16.84 -12.62 6.94
CA TRP A 316 -15.65 -12.16 7.65
C TRP A 316 -14.72 -13.34 7.91
N SER A 317 -13.44 -13.22 7.54
CA SER A 317 -12.45 -14.25 7.84
C SER A 317 -12.11 -14.24 9.34
N GLU A 318 -11.63 -15.38 9.88
CA GLU A 318 -11.17 -15.41 11.28
C GLU A 318 -10.05 -14.39 11.53
N TRP A 319 -9.15 -14.24 10.55
CA TRP A 319 -8.05 -13.30 10.63
C TRP A 319 -8.55 -11.86 10.67
N GLU A 320 -9.53 -11.51 9.83
CA GLU A 320 -10.12 -10.17 9.79
C GLU A 320 -10.84 -9.85 11.10
N ILE A 321 -11.60 -10.81 11.64
CA ILE A 321 -12.25 -10.67 12.95
C ILE A 321 -11.20 -10.44 14.04
N ASP A 322 -10.15 -11.26 14.09
CA ASP A 322 -9.09 -11.15 15.10
C ASP A 322 -8.36 -9.80 15.01
N PHE A 323 -8.05 -9.34 13.79
CA PHE A 323 -7.40 -8.06 13.57
C PHE A 323 -8.25 -6.90 14.11
N VAL A 324 -9.51 -6.80 13.66
CA VAL A 324 -10.39 -5.69 14.06
C VAL A 324 -10.72 -5.79 15.55
N ALA A 325 -10.88 -7.00 16.08
CA ALA A 325 -11.18 -7.21 17.50
C ALA A 325 -10.04 -6.73 18.41
N LYS A 326 -8.78 -6.94 18.04
CA LYS A 326 -7.62 -6.41 18.78
C LYS A 326 -7.59 -4.89 18.77
N LYS A 327 -7.94 -4.26 17.64
CA LYS A 327 -7.99 -2.79 17.54
C LYS A 327 -9.14 -2.19 18.34
N LEU A 328 -10.30 -2.85 18.34
CA LEU A 328 -11.42 -2.44 19.16
C LEU A 328 -11.11 -2.65 20.65
N ALA A 329 -10.50 -3.78 21.03
CA ALA A 329 -10.18 -4.10 22.43
C ALA A 329 -9.36 -2.99 23.12
N GLY A 330 -8.27 -2.52 22.49
CA GLY A 330 -7.46 -1.44 23.04
C GLY A 330 -8.20 -0.09 23.18
N LEU A 331 -9.28 0.12 22.42
CA LEU A 331 -10.15 1.28 22.58
C LEU A 331 -11.14 1.10 23.74
N LEU A 332 -11.64 -0.12 23.93
CA LEU A 332 -12.63 -0.45 24.96
C LEU A 332 -12.08 -0.28 26.39
N GLU A 333 -10.76 -0.32 26.58
CA GLU A 333 -10.08 -0.01 27.86
C GLU A 333 -10.47 1.34 28.47
N LYS A 334 -10.90 2.29 27.64
CA LYS A 334 -11.23 3.66 28.05
C LYS A 334 -12.69 3.81 28.52
N PHE A 335 -13.47 2.73 28.56
CA PHE A 335 -14.90 2.75 28.87
C PHE A 335 -15.25 1.81 30.01
N GLU A 336 -16.18 2.23 30.86
CA GLU A 336 -16.73 1.39 31.94
C GLU A 336 -17.94 0.59 31.45
N ASN A 337 -18.71 1.17 30.52
CA ASN A 337 -19.94 0.57 30.00
C ASN A 337 -19.88 0.47 28.48
N VAL A 338 -20.14 -0.72 27.93
CA VAL A 338 -20.14 -0.95 26.49
C VAL A 338 -21.48 -1.53 26.06
N ILE A 339 -22.19 -0.79 25.20
CA ILE A 339 -23.45 -1.21 24.59
C ILE A 339 -23.20 -1.40 23.10
N ALA A 340 -23.64 -2.52 22.52
CA ALA A 340 -23.39 -2.87 21.13
C ALA A 340 -24.69 -3.09 20.36
N PHE A 341 -24.89 -2.30 19.30
CA PHE A 341 -26.01 -2.47 18.36
C PHE A 341 -25.47 -2.91 17.01
N VAL A 342 -25.03 -4.17 16.94
CA VAL A 342 -24.35 -4.78 15.79
C VAL A 342 -24.80 -6.22 15.57
N HIS A 343 -24.69 -6.71 14.33
CA HIS A 343 -25.11 -8.07 13.96
C HIS A 343 -24.03 -8.79 13.12
N ASN A 344 -24.17 -10.10 12.95
CA ASN A 344 -23.32 -10.93 12.09
C ASN A 344 -21.81 -10.78 12.41
N GLY A 345 -20.97 -10.56 11.40
CA GLY A 345 -19.52 -10.41 11.57
C GLY A 345 -19.11 -9.34 12.57
N TYR A 346 -19.84 -8.22 12.63
CA TYR A 346 -19.59 -7.16 13.61
C TYR A 346 -19.82 -7.64 15.05
N LYS A 347 -20.87 -8.45 15.30
CA LYS A 347 -21.13 -9.03 16.62
C LYS A 347 -19.96 -9.93 17.05
N ARG A 348 -19.44 -10.74 16.13
CA ARG A 348 -18.28 -11.63 16.38
C ARG A 348 -17.01 -10.85 16.73
N VAL A 349 -16.80 -9.70 16.09
CA VAL A 349 -15.70 -8.76 16.43
C VAL A 349 -15.86 -8.27 17.86
N VAL A 350 -17.04 -7.75 18.22
CA VAL A 350 -17.29 -7.22 19.57
C VAL A 350 -17.17 -8.30 20.64
N GLU A 351 -17.73 -9.49 20.43
CA GLU A 351 -17.59 -10.64 21.35
C GLU A 351 -16.12 -11.08 21.51
N ARG A 352 -15.32 -10.99 20.45
CA ARG A 352 -13.89 -11.29 20.53
C ARG A 352 -13.15 -10.21 21.31
N SER A 353 -13.44 -8.93 21.07
CA SER A 353 -12.86 -7.81 21.83
C SER A 353 -13.19 -7.89 23.31
N ALA A 354 -14.44 -8.17 23.66
CA ALA A 354 -14.90 -8.34 25.03
C ALA A 354 -14.11 -9.44 25.76
N ARG A 355 -13.93 -10.60 25.11
CA ARG A 355 -13.13 -11.71 25.65
C ARG A 355 -11.65 -11.37 25.83
N LEU A 356 -11.07 -10.59 24.93
CA LEU A 356 -9.67 -10.15 25.05
C LEU A 356 -9.48 -9.23 26.25
N MET A 357 -10.47 -8.38 26.55
CA MET A 357 -10.42 -7.42 27.65
C MET A 357 -10.95 -7.95 28.98
N GLY A 358 -11.70 -9.06 28.97
CA GLY A 358 -12.38 -9.56 30.15
C GLY A 358 -13.51 -8.64 30.64
N ILE A 359 -14.16 -7.92 29.71
CA ILE A 359 -15.28 -7.02 30.01
C ILE A 359 -16.60 -7.60 29.52
N ASP A 360 -17.69 -7.19 30.15
CA ASP A 360 -19.04 -7.48 29.70
C ASP A 360 -19.53 -6.45 28.68
N VAL A 361 -20.24 -6.92 27.66
CA VAL A 361 -20.85 -6.06 26.63
C VAL A 361 -22.34 -6.34 26.58
N THR A 362 -23.15 -5.28 26.66
CA THR A 362 -24.60 -5.39 26.51
C THR A 362 -24.98 -5.30 25.03
N PHE A 363 -25.49 -6.39 24.47
CA PHE A 363 -25.96 -6.42 23.08
C PHE A 363 -27.44 -6.05 23.01
N ALA A 364 -27.78 -5.13 22.10
CA ALA A 364 -29.15 -4.80 21.76
C ALA A 364 -29.52 -5.41 20.41
N ASP A 365 -30.61 -6.17 20.36
CA ASP A 365 -31.10 -6.78 19.12
C ASP A 365 -32.07 -5.85 18.37
N ASP A 366 -32.73 -4.92 19.06
CA ASP A 366 -33.64 -3.94 18.47
C ASP A 366 -33.55 -2.52 19.10
N PHE A 367 -34.32 -1.58 18.56
CA PHE A 367 -34.32 -0.19 19.05
C PHE A 367 -34.98 -0.02 20.43
N ASN A 368 -35.88 -0.91 20.84
CA ASN A 368 -36.51 -0.82 22.16
C ASN A 368 -35.50 -1.21 23.24
N GLU A 369 -34.78 -2.32 23.04
CA GLU A 369 -33.69 -2.74 23.91
C GLU A 369 -32.59 -1.68 23.96
N LEU A 370 -32.14 -1.19 22.79
CA LEU A 370 -31.10 -0.17 22.72
C LEU A 370 -31.48 1.09 23.51
N ARG A 371 -32.72 1.56 23.36
CA ARG A 371 -33.23 2.70 24.16
C ARG A 371 -33.29 2.38 25.64
N SER A 372 -33.71 1.17 26.03
CA SER A 372 -33.77 0.75 27.43
C SER A 372 -32.39 0.73 28.09
N TYR A 373 -31.37 0.27 27.39
CA TYR A 373 -29.99 0.26 27.90
C TYR A 373 -29.41 1.67 28.00
N LEU A 374 -29.58 2.50 26.97
CA LEU A 374 -29.07 3.89 26.99
C LEU A 374 -29.77 4.79 28.03
N ASN A 375 -31.04 4.55 28.34
CA ASN A 375 -31.72 5.27 29.44
C ASN A 375 -31.11 5.00 30.82
N ARG A 376 -30.42 3.86 30.99
CA ARG A 376 -29.77 3.44 32.23
C ARG A 376 -28.26 3.73 32.23
N ALA A 377 -27.73 4.19 31.11
CA ALA A 377 -26.31 4.41 30.94
C ALA A 377 -25.89 5.77 31.52
N GLU A 378 -24.70 5.81 32.10
CA GLU A 378 -24.05 7.06 32.48
C GLU A 378 -23.64 7.84 31.22
N ARG A 379 -23.94 9.14 31.21
CA ARG A 379 -23.67 10.05 30.09
C ARG A 379 -23.22 11.40 30.62
N GLU A 380 -22.49 12.14 29.80
CA GLU A 380 -22.16 13.53 30.11
C GLU A 380 -23.34 14.44 29.71
N ASP A 381 -23.75 15.32 30.64
CA ASP A 381 -24.78 16.33 30.37
C ASP A 381 -24.11 17.54 29.68
N PHE A 382 -24.48 17.77 28.42
CA PHE A 382 -24.04 18.92 27.62
C PHE A 382 -25.13 20.00 27.48
#